data_AF-A0A5D8Z9P7-F1
#
_entry.id   AF-A0A5D8Z9P7-F1
#
_cell.length_a   1.000
_cell.length_b   1.000
_cell.length_c   1.000
_cell.angle_alpha   90.00
_cell.angle_beta   90.00
_cell.angle_gamma   90.00
#
_symmetry.space_group_name_H-M   'P 1'
#
loop_
_entity.id
_entity.type
_entity.pdbx_description
1 polymer ?
#
loop_
_entity_poly.entity_id
_entity_poly.type
_entity_poly.pdbx_seq_one_letter_code
_entity_poly.pdbx_strand_id
1 'polypeptide(L)'
;MAMWPSGLTVVMQNDRFVGWSASAPRDGTRKSALATMAGVGVGSTRHELESAYTAKTQATTLGQEFAAGGLFGVLDGKAPTAHITAMWAGTSCNFR
;
A
#
# COMPACT_ATOMS: atom_id res chain seq x y z
N MET A 1 -10.63 -15.04 -0.92
CA MET A 1 -9.97 -13.84 -0.34
C MET A 1 -10.18 -13.89 1.16
N ALA A 2 -9.17 -13.53 1.95
CA ALA A 2 -9.26 -13.45 3.41
C ALA A 2 -8.96 -12.00 3.84
N MET A 3 -9.68 -11.48 4.83
CA MET A 3 -9.61 -10.09 5.29
C MET A 3 -9.40 -10.03 6.81
N TRP A 4 -8.63 -9.04 7.26
CA TRP A 4 -8.38 -8.80 8.69
C TRP A 4 -8.74 -7.36 9.08
N PRO A 5 -9.16 -7.12 10.35
CA PRO A 5 -9.49 -5.77 10.84
C PRO A 5 -8.36 -4.75 10.73
N SER A 6 -7.10 -5.22 10.74
CA SER A 6 -5.88 -4.41 10.57
C SER A 6 -5.71 -3.80 9.17
N GLY A 7 -6.65 -4.06 8.24
CA GLY A 7 -6.62 -3.55 6.87
C GLY A 7 -5.91 -4.47 5.88
N LEU A 8 -5.40 -5.64 6.32
CA LEU A 8 -4.83 -6.64 5.41
C LEU A 8 -5.94 -7.37 4.66
N THR A 9 -5.71 -7.56 3.37
CA THR A 9 -6.48 -8.49 2.55
C THR A 9 -5.55 -9.36 1.73
N VAL A 10 -5.80 -10.66 1.69
CA VAL A 10 -5.03 -11.65 0.93
C VAL A 10 -5.87 -12.27 -0.18
N VAL A 11 -5.30 -12.33 -1.37
CA VAL A 11 -5.90 -12.89 -2.58
C VAL A 11 -5.31 -14.27 -2.83
N MET A 12 -6.21 -15.26 -2.89
CA MET A 12 -5.91 -16.64 -3.25
C MET A 12 -6.68 -16.97 -4.54
N GLN A 13 -6.04 -17.65 -5.48
CA GLN A 13 -6.65 -18.15 -6.71
C GLN A 13 -6.12 -19.55 -6.99
N ASN A 14 -7.00 -20.51 -7.27
CA ASN A 14 -6.64 -21.91 -7.53
C ASN A 14 -5.69 -22.47 -6.44
N ASP A 15 -6.05 -22.27 -5.18
CA ASP A 15 -5.26 -22.67 -3.99
C ASP A 15 -3.84 -22.08 -3.90
N ARG A 16 -3.56 -21.00 -4.62
CA ARG A 16 -2.27 -20.30 -4.59
C ARG A 16 -2.43 -18.87 -4.10
N PHE A 17 -1.47 -18.42 -3.31
CA PHE A 17 -1.31 -17.01 -2.97
C PHE A 17 -0.86 -16.24 -4.22
N VAL A 18 -1.65 -15.23 -4.60
CA VAL A 18 -1.40 -14.44 -5.82
C VAL A 18 -1.24 -12.95 -5.54
N GLY A 19 -1.60 -12.48 -4.35
CA GLY A 19 -1.41 -11.08 -4.00
C GLY A 19 -2.05 -10.68 -2.67
N TRP A 20 -1.86 -9.41 -2.32
CA TRP A 20 -2.37 -8.82 -1.09
C TRP A 20 -2.56 -7.32 -1.24
N SER A 21 -3.38 -6.75 -0.38
CA SER A 21 -3.52 -5.31 -0.20
C SER A 21 -3.58 -4.94 1.28
N ALA A 22 -3.11 -3.74 1.61
CA ALA A 22 -3.17 -3.13 2.92
C ALA A 22 -3.76 -1.73 2.78
N SER A 23 -4.70 -1.39 3.66
CA SER A 23 -5.28 -0.06 3.83
C SER A 23 -5.26 0.34 5.30
N ALA A 24 -5.73 1.55 5.59
CA ALA A 24 -5.86 1.99 6.98
C ALA A 24 -6.72 1.00 7.78
N PRO A 25 -6.33 0.65 9.02
CA PRO A 25 -7.13 -0.20 9.89
C PRO A 25 -8.56 0.33 10.04
N ARG A 26 -9.53 -0.59 10.16
CA ARG A 26 -10.95 -0.22 10.31
C ARG A 26 -11.29 0.36 11.69
N ASP A 27 -10.36 0.31 12.63
CA ASP A 27 -10.49 0.89 13.97
C ASP A 27 -10.25 2.41 14.02
N GLY A 28 -9.95 3.04 12.88
CA GLY A 28 -9.76 4.48 12.76
C GLY A 28 -8.33 4.96 13.06
N THR A 29 -7.39 4.05 13.34
CA THR A 29 -5.98 4.41 13.46
C THR A 29 -5.37 4.76 12.09
N ARG A 30 -4.56 5.83 12.03
CA ARG A 30 -3.93 6.28 10.76
C ARG A 30 -2.76 5.42 10.29
N LYS A 31 -2.12 4.68 11.20
CA LYS A 31 -0.91 3.92 10.92
C LYS A 31 -1.22 2.43 11.07
N SER A 32 -1.08 1.68 9.98
CA SER A 32 -1.15 0.23 10.08
C SER A 32 0.10 -0.29 10.78
N ALA A 33 -0.06 -1.30 11.64
CA ALA A 33 1.08 -2.06 12.17
C ALA A 33 1.77 -2.92 11.10
N LEU A 34 1.15 -3.03 9.91
CA LEU A 34 1.68 -3.80 8.79
C LEU A 34 2.66 -2.95 7.98
N ALA A 35 3.87 -3.48 7.84
CA ALA A 35 4.93 -2.88 7.04
C ALA A 35 5.70 -3.97 6.29
N THR A 36 6.39 -3.56 5.23
CA THR A 36 7.39 -4.40 4.56
C THR A 36 8.57 -4.65 5.50
N MET A 37 9.47 -5.56 5.12
CA MET A 37 10.73 -5.78 5.85
C MET A 37 11.63 -4.52 5.92
N ALA A 38 11.42 -3.55 5.04
CA ALA A 38 12.12 -2.26 5.07
C ALA A 38 11.38 -1.20 5.91
N GLY A 39 10.28 -1.56 6.59
CA GLY A 39 9.53 -0.67 7.46
C GLY A 39 8.52 0.25 6.74
N VAL A 40 8.28 0.06 5.44
CA VAL A 40 7.31 0.86 4.68
C VAL A 40 5.92 0.24 4.78
N GLY A 41 4.93 1.02 5.21
CA GLY A 41 3.55 0.58 5.40
C GLY A 41 2.54 1.68 5.12
N VAL A 42 1.25 1.37 5.29
CA VAL A 42 0.21 2.39 5.28
C VAL A 42 0.44 3.36 6.44
N GLY A 43 0.49 4.65 6.12
CA GLY A 43 0.86 5.74 7.03
C GLY A 43 2.33 6.18 6.94
N SER A 44 3.21 5.41 6.28
CA SER A 44 4.57 5.87 5.96
C SER A 44 4.51 7.05 5.00
N THR A 45 5.47 7.97 5.14
CA THR A 45 5.61 9.12 4.26
C THR A 45 6.24 8.75 2.92
N ARG A 46 6.03 9.60 1.91
CA ARG A 46 6.72 9.53 0.62
C ARG A 46 8.23 9.52 0.80
N HIS A 47 8.76 10.35 1.69
CA HIS A 47 10.19 10.38 2.00
C HIS A 47 10.71 9.04 2.54
N GLU A 48 9.99 8.41 3.47
CA GLU A 48 10.36 7.07 3.99
C GLU A 48 10.30 6.00 2.90
N LEU A 49 9.29 6.04 2.01
CA LEU A 49 9.19 5.16 0.86
C LEU A 49 10.40 5.31 -0.07
N GLU A 50 10.72 6.55 -0.47
CA GLU A 50 11.82 6.85 -1.40
C GLU A 50 13.21 6.60 -0.77
N SER A 51 13.31 6.64 0.57
CA SER A 51 14.54 6.28 1.29
C SER A 51 14.77 4.77 1.33
N ALA A 52 13.70 3.96 1.29
CA ALA A 52 13.76 2.50 1.34
C ALA A 52 13.76 1.84 -0.05
N TYR A 53 13.14 2.49 -1.04
CA TYR A 53 12.96 1.95 -2.38
C TYR A 53 13.09 3.02 -3.47
N THR A 54 13.56 2.62 -4.65
CA THR A 54 13.44 3.43 -5.87
C THR A 54 11.99 3.47 -6.33
N ALA A 55 11.25 4.48 -5.91
CA ALA A 55 9.83 4.65 -6.23
C ALA A 55 9.63 5.53 -7.48
N LYS A 56 8.69 5.13 -8.35
CA LYS A 56 8.15 5.97 -9.42
C LYS A 56 6.78 6.46 -9.01
N THR A 57 6.55 7.76 -8.99
CA THR A 57 5.24 8.36 -8.67
C THR A 57 4.57 8.94 -9.90
N GLN A 58 3.26 8.74 -10.04
CA GLN A 58 2.45 9.31 -11.11
C GLN A 58 1.10 9.80 -10.59
N ALA A 59 0.62 10.90 -11.16
CA ALA A 59 -0.71 11.41 -10.85
C ALA A 59 -1.77 10.62 -11.63
N THR A 60 -2.74 10.06 -10.92
CA THR A 60 -3.89 9.35 -11.52
C THR A 60 -5.18 9.82 -10.87
N THR A 61 -6.31 9.25 -11.29
CA THR A 61 -7.63 9.57 -10.72
C THR A 61 -7.76 9.14 -9.25
N LEU A 62 -6.93 8.20 -8.80
CA LEU A 62 -6.90 7.72 -7.41
C LEU A 62 -6.05 8.61 -6.47
N GLY A 63 -5.25 9.53 -7.03
CA GLY A 63 -4.33 10.38 -6.29
C GLY A 63 -2.92 10.31 -6.85
N GLN A 64 -1.91 10.26 -5.98
CA GLN A 64 -0.52 10.06 -6.40
C GLN A 64 -0.14 8.59 -6.24
N GLU A 65 -0.20 7.83 -7.32
CA GLU A 65 0.19 6.42 -7.29
C GLU A 65 1.70 6.27 -7.30
N PHE A 66 2.19 5.24 -6.62
CA PHE A 66 3.59 4.84 -6.68
C PHE A 66 3.76 3.39 -7.13
N ALA A 67 4.91 3.10 -7.73
CA ALA A 67 5.41 1.76 -7.99
C ALA A 67 6.86 1.65 -7.49
N ALA A 68 7.16 0.65 -6.68
CA ALA A 68 8.46 0.47 -6.02
C ALA A 68 8.73 -1.03 -5.77
N GLY A 69 9.69 -1.63 -6.48
CA GLY A 69 10.12 -3.01 -6.21
C GLY A 69 9.01 -4.07 -6.24
N GLY A 70 7.99 -3.90 -7.09
CA GLY A 70 6.82 -4.78 -7.16
C GLY A 70 5.69 -4.44 -6.18
N LEU A 71 5.88 -3.42 -5.34
CA LEU A 71 4.85 -2.77 -4.54
C LEU A 71 4.20 -1.66 -5.34
N PHE A 72 2.90 -1.51 -5.16
CA PHE A 72 2.11 -0.43 -5.72
C PHE A 72 1.27 0.20 -4.61
N GLY A 73 0.90 1.46 -4.75
CA GLY A 73 0.09 2.11 -3.73
C GLY A 73 -0.30 3.53 -4.10
N VAL A 74 -0.98 4.20 -3.18
CA VAL A 74 -1.48 5.56 -3.32
C VAL A 74 -0.94 6.43 -2.19
N LEU A 75 -0.48 7.62 -2.52
CA LEU A 75 -0.13 8.72 -1.62
C LEU A 75 -1.27 9.75 -1.59
N ASP A 76 -1.53 10.32 -0.42
CA ASP A 76 -2.51 11.41 -0.23
C ASP A 76 -2.06 12.79 -0.75
N GLY A 77 -0.87 12.86 -1.35
CA GLY A 77 -0.31 14.11 -1.86
C GLY A 77 1.02 13.92 -2.59
N LYS A 78 1.59 15.04 -3.06
CA LYS A 78 2.87 15.06 -3.80
C LYS A 78 4.07 15.37 -2.90
N ALA A 79 3.84 15.99 -1.75
CA ALA A 79 4.90 16.43 -0.85
C ALA A 79 5.67 15.24 -0.26
N PRO A 80 6.93 15.41 0.16
CA PRO A 80 7.69 14.36 0.85
C PRO A 80 7.01 13.85 2.13
N THR A 81 6.17 14.68 2.76
CA THR A 81 5.38 14.36 3.96
C THR A 81 4.04 13.69 3.65
N ALA A 82 3.67 13.52 2.37
CA ALA A 82 2.45 12.82 1.98
C ALA A 82 2.50 11.36 2.44
N HIS A 83 1.39 10.82 2.89
CA HIS A 83 1.32 9.48 3.47
C HIS A 83 0.78 8.46 2.48
N ILE A 84 1.28 7.23 2.58
CA ILE A 84 0.71 6.06 1.91
C ILE A 84 -0.64 5.75 2.53
N THR A 85 -1.71 5.74 1.73
CA THR A 85 -3.08 5.46 2.18
C THR A 85 -3.52 4.02 1.85
N ALA A 86 -2.95 3.45 0.79
CA ALA A 86 -3.16 2.07 0.38
C ALA A 86 -1.90 1.52 -0.29
N MET A 87 -1.65 0.21 -0.13
CA MET A 87 -0.53 -0.49 -0.74
C MET A 87 -0.93 -1.91 -1.12
N TRP A 88 -0.38 -2.46 -2.20
CA TRP A 88 -0.63 -3.83 -2.63
C TRP A 88 0.56 -4.41 -3.42
N ALA A 89 0.57 -5.73 -3.54
CA ALA A 89 1.49 -6.44 -4.43
C ALA A 89 0.82 -7.67 -5.05
N GLY A 90 1.26 -8.04 -6.25
CA GLY A 90 0.66 -9.14 -7.01
C GLY A 90 -0.75 -8.80 -7.51
N THR A 91 -1.60 -9.81 -7.64
CA THR A 91 -3.00 -9.64 -8.02
C THR A 91 -3.75 -8.95 -6.89
N SER A 92 -4.21 -7.73 -7.15
CA SER A 92 -5.12 -7.00 -6.27
C SER A 92 -6.40 -6.63 -7.02
N CYS A 93 -7.54 -6.86 -6.39
CA CYS A 93 -8.83 -6.33 -6.85
C CYS A 93 -9.05 -4.94 -6.25
N ASN A 94 -8.24 -3.97 -6.68
CA ASN A 94 -8.55 -2.57 -6.39
C ASN A 94 -9.67 -2.18 -7.36
N PHE A 95 -10.87 -1.94 -6.82
CA PHE A 95 -11.97 -1.41 -7.63
C PHE A 95 -11.50 -0.08 -8.24
N ARG A 96 -11.52 -0.08 -9.57
CA ARG A 96 -11.24 1.02 -10.49
C ARG A 96 -12.56 1.53 -11.02
#